data_AF-A0A7C5G5V8-F1
#
_entry.id   AF-A0A7C5G5V8-F1
#
_cell.length_a   1.000
_cell.length_b   1.000
_cell.length_c   1.000
_cell.angle_alpha   90.00
_cell.angle_beta   90.00
_cell.angle_gamma   90.00
#
_symmetry.space_group_name_H-M   'P 1'
#
loop_
_entity.id
_entity.type
_entity.pdbx_description
1 polymer ?
#
loop_
_entity_poly.entity_id
_entity_poly.type
_entity_poly.pdbx_seq_one_letter_code
_entity_poly.pdbx_strand_id
1 'polypeptide(L)'
;LAASTGLGSAGGGFGNNLIVRKTTLDVIGGYASVPFSVTEDAALVARIRSHSHFKVRAACSYDVQVMTASETSWSDFIKQTLRWNNGGLFSPDLETRLNFGLLMVTISMGILALPLLPFFPGLWPLPLAVYIAMTMNTLATFKIAGPALPRFKSPWTQVWKYLVQLFFTPAYMTFLTILGLLGVKPTWKGKNLAVHD
;
A
#
# COMPACT_ATOMS: atom_id res chain seq x y z
N LEU A 1 -3.30 4.44 -4.14
CA LEU A 1 -4.59 4.04 -3.50
C LEU A 1 -5.44 5.23 -3.04
N ALA A 2 -4.89 6.34 -2.53
CA ALA A 2 -5.72 7.44 -1.99
C ALA A 2 -6.61 8.24 -2.95
N ALA A 3 -6.35 8.20 -4.26
CA ALA A 3 -7.35 8.54 -5.28
C ALA A 3 -7.02 7.93 -6.65
N SER A 4 -6.32 6.78 -6.63
CA SER A 4 -5.78 6.06 -7.80
C SER A 4 -5.62 6.95 -9.05
N THR A 5 -4.74 7.95 -8.95
CA THR A 5 -4.36 8.85 -10.07
C THR A 5 -5.52 9.45 -10.88
N GLY A 6 -6.66 9.79 -10.24
CA GLY A 6 -7.79 10.47 -10.87
C GLY A 6 -8.90 9.56 -11.39
N LEU A 7 -8.86 8.26 -11.10
CA LEU A 7 -9.85 7.27 -11.56
C LEU A 7 -11.13 7.19 -10.69
N GLY A 8 -11.24 8.01 -9.64
CA GLY A 8 -12.41 8.05 -8.76
C GLY A 8 -12.57 6.87 -7.79
N SER A 9 -11.70 5.85 -7.84
CA SER A 9 -11.70 4.71 -6.91
C SER A 9 -10.63 4.89 -5.82
N ALA A 10 -10.98 5.67 -4.79
CA ALA A 10 -10.12 5.92 -3.63
C ALA A 10 -10.17 4.72 -2.65
N GLY A 11 -9.24 3.78 -2.82
CA GLY A 11 -9.16 2.54 -2.03
C GLY A 11 -8.14 2.55 -0.90
N GLY A 12 -7.69 3.69 -0.41
CA GLY A 12 -6.79 3.73 0.75
C GLY A 12 -6.39 5.13 1.17
N GLY A 13 -5.68 5.27 2.28
CA GLY A 13 -5.20 6.56 2.76
C GLY A 13 -4.14 6.34 3.82
N PHE A 14 -3.28 7.34 4.01
CA PHE A 14 -2.34 7.35 5.13
C PHE A 14 -2.78 8.47 6.08
N GLY A 15 -3.03 8.14 7.34
CA GLY A 15 -3.61 9.07 8.32
C GLY A 15 -2.75 10.31 8.60
N ASN A 16 -1.44 10.22 8.35
CA ASN A 16 -0.50 11.34 8.46
C ASN A 16 -0.55 12.30 7.26
N ASN A 17 -1.24 11.97 6.18
CA ASN A 17 -1.38 12.80 4.98
C ASN A 17 -2.82 12.78 4.45
N LEU A 18 -3.78 12.97 5.36
CA LEU A 18 -5.21 12.99 5.08
C LEU A 18 -5.83 14.28 5.65
N ILE A 19 -6.63 14.97 4.82
CA ILE A 19 -7.42 16.14 5.24
C ILE A 19 -8.89 15.83 4.97
N VAL A 20 -9.71 15.89 6.02
CA VAL A 20 -11.15 15.66 5.94
C VAL A 20 -11.89 16.90 6.46
N ARG A 21 -12.92 17.34 5.72
CA ARG A 21 -13.78 18.44 6.19
C ARG A 21 -14.58 17.96 7.39
N LYS A 22 -14.70 18.79 8.43
CA LYS A 22 -15.55 18.50 9.59
C LYS A 22 -16.98 18.11 9.18
N THR A 23 -17.57 18.88 8.27
CA THR A 23 -18.92 18.60 7.75
C THR A 23 -19.04 17.23 7.08
N THR A 24 -17.97 16.73 6.43
CA THR A 24 -17.94 15.37 5.88
C THR A 24 -17.94 14.34 7.00
N LEU A 25 -17.15 14.53 8.07
CA LEU A 25 -17.17 13.65 9.25
C LEU A 25 -18.55 13.63 9.91
N ASP A 26 -19.16 14.79 10.11
CA ASP A 26 -20.49 14.90 10.72
C ASP A 26 -21.54 14.12 9.90
N VAL A 27 -21.52 14.26 8.57
CA VAL A 27 -22.47 13.58 7.66
C VAL A 27 -22.31 12.06 7.66
N ILE A 28 -21.08 11.53 7.71
CA ILE A 28 -20.90 10.06 7.70
C ILE A 28 -21.21 9.40 9.05
N GLY A 29 -21.39 10.19 10.12
CA GLY A 29 -21.58 9.73 11.50
C GLY A 29 -20.29 9.67 12.34
N GLY A 30 -19.26 10.41 11.93
CA GLY A 30 -17.95 10.46 12.59
C GLY A 30 -17.20 9.13 12.56
N TYR A 31 -16.16 9.02 13.38
CA TYR A 31 -15.36 7.79 13.52
C TYR A 31 -16.15 6.60 14.08
N ALA A 32 -17.22 6.85 14.84
CA ALA A 32 -18.10 5.80 15.34
C ALA A 32 -18.81 5.02 14.21
N SER A 33 -18.93 5.62 13.02
CA SER A 33 -19.49 4.96 11.83
C SER A 33 -18.47 4.12 11.04
N VAL A 34 -17.18 4.22 11.36
CA VAL A 34 -16.11 3.53 10.65
C VAL A 34 -15.97 2.12 11.23
N PRO A 35 -16.12 1.06 10.39
CA PRO A 35 -15.96 -0.32 10.86
C PRO A 35 -14.52 -0.56 11.35
N PHE A 36 -14.36 -1.52 12.25
CA PHE A 36 -13.04 -1.88 12.74
C PHE A 36 -12.10 -2.28 11.58
N SER A 37 -10.88 -1.76 11.62
CA SER A 37 -9.81 -2.10 10.69
C SER A 37 -8.46 -1.82 11.36
N VAL A 38 -7.47 -2.66 11.06
CA VAL A 38 -6.07 -2.41 11.47
C VAL A 38 -5.45 -1.18 10.79
N THR A 39 -6.12 -0.65 9.77
CA THR A 39 -5.84 0.61 9.06
C THR A 39 -7.11 1.47 9.03
N GLU A 40 -7.45 2.06 10.19
CA GLU A 40 -8.61 2.94 10.37
C GLU A 40 -8.67 4.09 9.35
N ASP A 41 -7.53 4.65 8.98
CA ASP A 41 -7.39 5.71 7.97
C ASP A 41 -7.89 5.28 6.59
N ALA A 42 -7.51 4.08 6.13
CA ALA A 42 -8.04 3.51 4.90
C ALA A 42 -9.53 3.20 5.00
N ALA A 43 -10.00 2.71 6.15
CA ALA A 43 -11.42 2.44 6.40
C ALA A 43 -12.27 3.74 6.40
N LEU A 44 -11.74 4.84 6.94
CA LEU A 44 -12.36 6.16 6.89
C LEU A 44 -12.51 6.64 5.44
N VAL A 45 -11.46 6.50 4.61
CA VAL A 45 -11.52 6.87 3.19
C VAL A 45 -12.58 6.05 2.46
N ALA A 46 -12.63 4.74 2.67
CA ALA A 46 -13.64 3.86 2.09
C ALA A 46 -15.06 4.26 2.54
N ARG A 47 -15.24 4.59 3.83
CA ARG A 47 -16.51 5.07 4.40
C ARG A 47 -16.96 6.39 3.80
N ILE A 48 -16.05 7.33 3.54
CA ILE A 48 -16.37 8.58 2.86
C ILE A 48 -16.73 8.33 1.40
N ARG A 49 -15.95 7.50 0.69
CA ARG A 49 -16.18 7.15 -0.73
C ARG A 49 -17.54 6.49 -0.95
N SER A 50 -18.02 5.66 -0.01
CA SER A 50 -19.33 5.01 -0.15
C SER A 50 -20.51 5.98 -0.15
N HIS A 51 -20.30 7.26 0.19
CA HIS A 51 -21.29 8.32 0.08
C HIS A 51 -21.08 9.07 -1.24
N SER A 52 -22.02 8.90 -2.19
CA SER A 52 -21.94 9.45 -3.56
C SER A 52 -21.78 10.97 -3.66
N HIS A 53 -22.11 11.71 -2.60
CA HIS A 53 -21.99 13.17 -2.54
C HIS A 53 -20.56 13.66 -2.29
N PHE A 54 -19.66 12.79 -1.82
CA PHE A 54 -18.28 13.17 -1.52
C PHE A 54 -17.31 12.70 -2.60
N LYS A 55 -16.27 13.52 -2.83
CA LYS A 55 -15.19 13.21 -3.75
C LYS A 55 -13.89 13.15 -2.97
N VAL A 56 -13.24 11.99 -2.99
CA VAL A 56 -11.89 11.83 -2.45
C VAL A 56 -10.87 12.16 -3.53
N ARG A 57 -9.90 13.03 -3.22
CA ARG A 57 -8.85 13.45 -4.14
C ARG A 57 -7.48 13.24 -3.50
N ALA A 58 -6.50 12.84 -4.30
CA ALA A 58 -5.10 12.80 -3.91
C ALA A 58 -4.40 14.03 -4.45
N ALA A 59 -3.67 14.73 -3.59
CA ALA A 59 -2.75 15.78 -3.99
C ALA A 59 -1.35 15.14 -4.16
N CYS A 60 -0.75 15.35 -5.33
CA CYS A 60 0.55 14.79 -5.71
C CYS A 60 1.57 15.90 -6.01
N SER A 61 1.61 16.95 -5.21
CA SER A 61 2.65 17.99 -5.28
C SER A 61 3.67 17.82 -4.15
N TYR A 62 4.85 18.43 -4.32
CA TYR A 62 5.88 18.45 -3.28
C TYR A 62 5.40 19.20 -2.03
N ASP A 63 4.66 20.28 -2.20
CA ASP A 63 4.23 21.16 -1.10
C ASP A 63 3.17 20.54 -0.17
N VAL A 64 2.57 19.42 -0.56
CA VAL A 64 1.59 18.69 0.26
C VAL A 64 2.15 17.41 0.89
N GLN A 65 3.46 17.20 0.79
CA GLN A 65 4.10 16.00 1.34
C GLN A 65 4.36 16.17 2.83
N VAL A 66 3.98 15.15 3.61
CA VAL A 66 4.30 15.07 5.04
C VAL A 66 5.47 14.09 5.20
N MET A 67 6.59 14.59 5.72
CA MET A 67 7.76 13.77 6.03
C MET A 67 7.58 13.08 7.38
N THR A 68 7.72 11.75 7.39
CA THR A 68 7.70 10.94 8.61
C THR A 68 9.00 10.23 8.85
N ALA A 69 9.30 9.98 10.13
CA ALA A 69 10.43 9.13 10.50
C ALA A 69 10.23 7.71 9.94
N SER A 70 11.33 7.10 9.48
CA SER A 70 11.36 5.68 9.15
C SER A 70 11.42 4.84 10.42
N GLU A 71 10.92 3.60 10.33
CA GLU A 71 11.14 2.60 11.39
C GLU A 71 12.65 2.36 11.60
N THR A 72 13.05 2.12 12.84
CA THR A 72 14.47 1.99 13.23
C THR A 72 14.97 0.56 13.21
N SER A 73 14.08 -0.42 13.04
CA SER A 73 14.41 -1.84 13.00
C SER A 73 13.61 -2.60 11.93
N TRP A 74 14.18 -3.70 11.41
CA TRP A 74 13.48 -4.60 10.49
C TRP A 74 12.23 -5.22 11.11
N SER A 75 12.27 -5.52 12.41
CA SER A 75 11.12 -6.08 13.12
C SER A 75 9.95 -5.11 13.10
N ASP A 76 10.20 -3.83 13.40
CA ASP A 76 9.15 -2.81 13.45
C ASP A 76 8.66 -2.43 12.04
N PHE A 77 9.57 -2.41 11.07
CA PHE A 77 9.21 -2.26 9.66
C PHE A 77 8.28 -3.37 9.16
N ILE A 78 8.58 -4.63 9.48
CA ILE A 78 7.72 -5.78 9.12
C ILE A 78 6.37 -5.70 9.84
N LYS A 79 6.33 -5.40 11.15
CA LYS A 79 5.06 -5.25 11.88
C LYS A 79 4.18 -4.16 11.25
N GLN A 80 4.77 -3.01 10.94
CA GLN A 80 4.06 -1.86 10.37
C GLN A 80 3.53 -2.17 8.96
N THR A 81 4.35 -2.73 8.09
CA THR A 81 3.96 -3.03 6.71
C THR A 81 3.03 -4.24 6.62
N LEU A 82 3.17 -5.24 7.50
CA LEU A 82 2.19 -6.33 7.63
C LEU A 82 0.82 -5.78 8.05
N ARG A 83 0.78 -4.83 8.99
CA ARG A 83 -0.45 -4.13 9.37
C ARG A 83 -1.09 -3.44 8.18
N TRP A 84 -0.32 -2.71 7.37
CA TRP A 84 -0.81 -2.03 6.17
C TRP A 84 -1.32 -3.03 5.12
N ASN A 85 -0.56 -4.09 4.87
CA ASN A 85 -0.92 -5.12 3.91
C ASN A 85 -2.23 -5.82 4.31
N ASN A 86 -2.34 -6.21 5.58
CA ASN A 86 -3.55 -6.82 6.12
C ASN A 86 -4.73 -5.84 6.09
N GLY A 87 -4.51 -4.55 6.38
CA GLY A 87 -5.56 -3.54 6.32
C GLY A 87 -6.25 -3.43 4.96
N GLY A 88 -5.50 -3.61 3.86
CA GLY A 88 -6.03 -3.70 2.51
C GLY A 88 -6.63 -5.07 2.18
N LEU A 89 -5.87 -6.14 2.42
CA LEU A 89 -6.24 -7.52 2.07
C LEU A 89 -7.51 -8.00 2.78
N PHE A 90 -7.71 -7.50 3.99
CA PHE A 90 -8.77 -7.87 4.92
C PHE A 90 -9.67 -6.68 5.24
N SER A 91 -9.75 -5.70 4.34
CA SER A 91 -10.56 -4.50 4.53
C SER A 91 -12.04 -4.85 4.75
N PRO A 92 -12.74 -4.22 5.71
CA PRO A 92 -14.18 -4.40 5.87
C PRO A 92 -14.95 -3.93 4.63
N ASP A 93 -14.44 -2.95 3.92
CA ASP A 93 -15.00 -2.46 2.66
C ASP A 93 -14.68 -3.41 1.49
N LEU A 94 -15.72 -3.89 0.80
CA LEU A 94 -15.60 -4.90 -0.25
C LEU A 94 -14.80 -4.40 -1.46
N GLU A 95 -15.02 -3.15 -1.91
CA GLU A 95 -14.32 -2.60 -3.08
C GLU A 95 -12.81 -2.52 -2.82
N THR A 96 -12.41 -2.04 -1.64
CA THR A 96 -11.02 -1.96 -1.21
C THR A 96 -10.40 -3.34 -1.11
N ARG A 97 -11.10 -4.29 -0.50
CA ARG A 97 -10.65 -5.68 -0.34
C ARG A 97 -10.40 -6.36 -1.67
N LEU A 98 -11.33 -6.23 -2.62
CA LEU A 98 -11.21 -6.84 -3.95
C LEU A 98 -10.10 -6.18 -4.76
N ASN A 99 -10.04 -4.85 -4.79
CA ASN A 99 -9.01 -4.13 -5.56
C ASN A 99 -7.60 -4.39 -5.02
N PHE A 100 -7.43 -4.32 -3.69
CA PHE A 100 -6.15 -4.58 -3.06
C PHE A 100 -5.78 -6.07 -3.13
N GLY A 101 -6.74 -6.96 -2.91
CA GLY A 101 -6.55 -8.40 -3.02
C GLY A 101 -6.11 -8.81 -4.43
N LEU A 102 -6.79 -8.33 -5.48
CA LEU A 102 -6.41 -8.58 -6.86
C LEU A 102 -4.99 -8.09 -7.17
N LEU A 103 -4.64 -6.88 -6.70
CA LEU A 103 -3.28 -6.34 -6.85
C LEU A 103 -2.24 -7.24 -6.18
N MET A 104 -2.45 -7.63 -4.92
CA MET A 104 -1.50 -8.45 -4.17
C MET A 104 -1.38 -9.86 -4.72
N VAL A 105 -2.49 -10.48 -5.15
CA VAL A 105 -2.48 -11.79 -5.82
C VAL A 105 -1.70 -11.71 -7.13
N THR A 106 -1.93 -10.67 -7.95
CA THR A 106 -1.22 -10.50 -9.23
C THR A 106 0.29 -10.35 -9.02
N ILE A 107 0.71 -9.50 -8.07
CA ILE A 107 2.13 -9.33 -7.72
C ILE A 107 2.71 -10.66 -7.24
N SER A 108 2.02 -11.35 -6.31
CA SER A 108 2.50 -12.60 -5.72
C SER A 108 2.63 -13.71 -6.75
N MET A 109 1.66 -13.87 -7.66
CA MET A 109 1.73 -14.85 -8.74
C MET A 109 2.93 -14.60 -9.67
N GLY A 110 3.20 -13.34 -10.03
CA GLY A 110 4.36 -13.02 -10.87
C GLY A 110 5.69 -13.32 -10.20
N ILE A 111 5.83 -13.01 -8.91
CA ILE A 111 7.06 -13.29 -8.16
C ILE A 111 7.25 -14.79 -7.93
N LEU A 112 6.20 -15.51 -7.56
CA LEU A 112 6.26 -16.97 -7.33
C LEU A 112 6.47 -17.77 -8.62
N ALA A 113 6.16 -17.21 -9.78
CA ALA A 113 6.43 -17.83 -11.08
C ALA A 113 7.92 -17.83 -11.46
N LEU A 114 8.74 -16.89 -10.95
CA LEU A 114 10.17 -16.78 -11.27
C LEU A 114 10.95 -18.09 -11.06
N PRO A 115 10.92 -18.74 -9.88
CA PRO A 115 11.63 -20.00 -9.67
C PRO A 115 11.07 -21.17 -10.50
N LEU A 116 9.86 -21.02 -11.06
CA LEU A 116 9.20 -22.05 -11.87
C LEU A 116 9.53 -21.93 -13.37
N LEU A 117 10.09 -20.81 -13.83
CA LEU A 117 10.38 -20.57 -15.25
C LEU A 117 11.27 -21.63 -15.92
N PRO A 118 12.31 -22.20 -15.27
CA PRO A 118 13.11 -23.25 -15.90
C PRO A 118 12.32 -24.51 -16.24
N PHE A 119 11.25 -24.78 -15.48
CA PHE A 119 10.40 -25.98 -15.63
C PHE A 119 9.16 -25.68 -16.48
N PHE A 120 8.63 -24.46 -16.38
CA PHE A 120 7.43 -24.00 -17.06
C PHE A 120 7.69 -22.65 -17.74
N PRO A 121 8.43 -22.62 -18.87
CA PRO A 121 8.79 -21.37 -19.53
C PRO A 121 7.58 -20.50 -19.91
N GLY A 122 6.43 -21.12 -20.21
CA GLY A 122 5.18 -20.42 -20.53
C GLY A 122 4.65 -19.48 -19.43
N LEU A 123 5.16 -19.57 -18.20
CA LEU A 123 4.79 -18.65 -17.11
C LEU A 123 5.47 -17.27 -17.23
N TRP A 124 6.40 -17.07 -18.16
CA TRP A 124 7.16 -15.81 -18.34
C TRP A 124 6.33 -14.52 -18.41
N PRO A 125 5.07 -14.49 -18.93
CA PRO A 125 4.30 -13.26 -18.97
C PRO A 125 3.95 -12.72 -17.57
N LEU A 126 3.83 -13.60 -16.57
CA LEU A 126 3.45 -13.22 -15.20
C LEU A 126 4.52 -12.33 -14.53
N PRO A 127 5.79 -12.76 -14.36
CA PRO A 127 6.82 -11.90 -13.79
C PRO A 127 7.10 -10.67 -14.67
N LEU A 128 7.01 -10.80 -16.00
CA LEU A 128 7.20 -9.65 -16.88
C LEU A 128 6.17 -8.55 -16.62
N ALA A 129 4.88 -8.91 -16.55
CA ALA A 129 3.82 -7.93 -16.26
C ALA A 129 4.04 -7.22 -14.92
N VAL A 130 4.46 -7.96 -13.89
CA VAL A 130 4.79 -7.39 -12.57
C VAL A 130 5.97 -6.42 -12.68
N TYR A 131 7.06 -6.77 -13.36
CA TYR A 131 8.23 -5.89 -13.46
C TYR A 131 7.99 -4.68 -14.37
N ILE A 132 7.15 -4.77 -15.40
CA ILE A 132 6.69 -3.62 -16.18
C ILE A 132 5.93 -2.65 -15.27
N ALA A 133 4.94 -3.15 -14.52
CA ALA A 133 4.16 -2.34 -13.58
C ALA A 133 5.03 -1.73 -12.47
N MET A 134 5.97 -2.51 -11.92
CA MET A 134 6.91 -2.04 -10.89
C MET A 134 7.89 -1.01 -11.44
N THR A 135 8.29 -1.09 -12.70
CA THR A 135 9.10 -0.06 -13.35
C THR A 135 8.34 1.26 -13.39
N MET A 136 7.08 1.25 -13.85
CA MET A 136 6.24 2.44 -13.85
C MET A 136 6.03 3.00 -12.44
N ASN A 137 5.72 2.14 -11.46
CA ASN A 137 5.56 2.53 -10.07
C ASN A 137 6.84 3.15 -9.48
N THR A 138 8.00 2.58 -9.78
CA THR A 138 9.31 3.07 -9.33
C THR A 138 9.57 4.46 -9.89
N LEU A 139 9.42 4.65 -11.21
CA LEU A 139 9.58 5.95 -11.86
C LEU A 139 8.65 7.01 -11.26
N ALA A 140 7.37 6.68 -11.06
CA ALA A 140 6.41 7.58 -10.44
C ALA A 140 6.78 7.93 -8.99
N THR A 141 7.22 6.94 -8.20
CA THR A 141 7.64 7.12 -6.80
C THR A 141 8.84 8.06 -6.71
N PHE A 142 9.88 7.86 -7.52
CA PHE A 142 11.04 8.74 -7.53
C PHE A 142 10.73 10.13 -8.10
N LYS A 143 9.80 10.26 -9.04
CA LYS A 143 9.36 11.58 -9.51
C LYS A 143 8.64 12.37 -8.41
N ILE A 144 7.80 11.71 -7.61
CA ILE A 144 7.00 12.36 -6.56
C ILE A 144 7.84 12.58 -5.29
N ALA A 145 8.46 11.54 -4.77
CA ALA A 145 9.12 11.54 -3.46
C ALA A 145 10.66 11.57 -3.54
N GLY A 146 11.26 11.39 -4.73
CA GLY A 146 12.70 11.38 -4.91
C GLY A 146 13.43 12.64 -4.42
N PRO A 147 12.88 13.86 -4.56
CA PRO A 147 13.50 15.06 -3.98
C PRO A 147 13.68 15.00 -2.45
N ALA A 148 12.82 14.25 -1.75
CA ALA A 148 12.86 14.09 -0.30
C ALA A 148 13.77 12.93 0.17
N LEU A 149 14.24 12.09 -0.76
CA LEU A 149 15.16 10.99 -0.42
C LEU A 149 16.59 11.52 -0.20
N PRO A 150 17.37 10.94 0.73
CA PRO A 150 18.76 11.33 0.96
C PRO A 150 19.56 11.24 -0.34
N ARG A 151 20.20 12.33 -0.76
CA ARG A 151 21.08 12.31 -1.94
C ARG A 151 22.40 11.64 -1.55
N PHE A 152 22.69 10.49 -2.14
CA PHE A 152 24.01 9.87 -2.01
C PHE A 152 24.98 10.49 -3.01
N LYS A 153 26.26 10.57 -2.60
CA LYS A 153 27.33 11.18 -3.39
C LYS A 153 27.71 10.37 -4.64
N SER A 154 27.52 9.05 -4.62
CA SER A 154 27.90 8.17 -5.73
C SER A 154 26.72 7.96 -6.70
N PRO A 155 26.92 8.07 -8.02
CA PRO A 155 25.92 7.66 -9.01
C PRO A 155 25.49 6.20 -8.85
N TRP A 156 26.40 5.34 -8.39
CA TRP A 156 26.13 3.91 -8.26
C TRP A 156 25.16 3.60 -7.11
N THR A 157 25.25 4.34 -6.01
CA THR A 157 24.28 4.22 -4.92
C THR A 157 22.92 4.82 -5.26
N GLN A 158 22.83 5.71 -6.26
CA GLN A 158 21.54 6.17 -6.78
C GLN A 158 20.88 5.07 -7.60
N VAL A 159 21.60 4.42 -8.52
CA VAL A 159 21.08 3.27 -9.29
C VAL A 159 20.66 2.14 -8.35
N TRP A 160 21.44 1.87 -7.30
CA TRP A 160 21.10 0.87 -6.30
C TRP A 160 19.72 1.08 -5.66
N LYS A 161 19.32 2.34 -5.38
CA LYS A 161 17.96 2.61 -4.87
C LYS A 161 16.86 2.19 -5.82
N TYR A 162 17.06 2.42 -7.12
CA TYR A 162 16.09 2.00 -8.14
C TYR A 162 16.00 0.48 -8.19
N LEU A 163 17.13 -0.22 -8.17
CA LEU A 163 17.17 -1.68 -8.18
C LEU A 163 16.51 -2.26 -6.92
N VAL A 164 16.78 -1.70 -5.74
CA VAL A 164 16.11 -2.10 -4.50
C VAL A 164 14.61 -1.87 -4.63
N GLN A 165 14.14 -0.68 -5.00
CA GLN A 165 12.70 -0.44 -5.17
C GLN A 165 12.05 -1.37 -6.22
N LEU A 166 12.74 -1.64 -7.32
CA LEU A 166 12.22 -2.44 -8.43
C LEU A 166 12.11 -3.93 -8.07
N PHE A 167 13.12 -4.49 -7.40
CA PHE A 167 13.21 -5.92 -7.13
C PHE A 167 12.78 -6.31 -5.71
N PHE A 168 13.18 -5.54 -4.69
CA PHE A 168 12.85 -5.84 -3.31
C PHE A 168 11.36 -5.63 -3.02
N THR A 169 10.75 -4.52 -3.47
CA THR A 169 9.36 -4.20 -3.14
C THR A 169 8.36 -5.29 -3.54
N PRO A 170 8.32 -5.82 -4.78
CA PRO A 170 7.34 -6.85 -5.12
C PRO A 170 7.60 -8.17 -4.39
N ALA A 171 8.85 -8.55 -4.17
CA ALA A 171 9.21 -9.74 -3.38
C ALA A 171 8.78 -9.59 -1.91
N TYR A 172 9.02 -8.41 -1.33
CA TYR A 172 8.63 -8.09 0.04
C TYR A 172 7.11 -8.06 0.23
N MET A 173 6.36 -7.47 -0.71
CA MET A 173 4.90 -7.48 -0.67
C MET A 173 4.33 -8.90 -0.83
N THR A 174 4.96 -9.75 -1.65
CA THR A 174 4.63 -11.18 -1.76
C THR A 174 4.83 -11.88 -0.42
N PHE A 175 5.97 -11.64 0.24
CA PHE A 175 6.24 -12.16 1.58
C PHE A 175 5.17 -11.72 2.60
N LEU A 176 4.83 -10.43 2.67
CA LEU A 176 3.79 -9.92 3.58
C LEU A 176 2.42 -10.50 3.27
N THR A 177 2.09 -10.70 1.99
CA THR A 177 0.83 -11.32 1.56
C THR A 177 0.75 -12.76 2.03
N ILE A 178 1.82 -13.53 1.90
CA ILE A 178 1.88 -14.90 2.43
C ILE A 178 1.69 -14.89 3.95
N LEU A 179 2.39 -14.03 4.69
CA LEU A 179 2.22 -13.92 6.14
C LEU A 179 0.78 -13.57 6.54
N GLY A 180 0.15 -12.62 5.82
CA GLY A 180 -1.24 -12.24 6.04
C GLY A 180 -2.21 -13.40 5.81
N LEU A 181 -2.04 -14.14 4.70
CA LEU A 181 -2.86 -15.32 4.38
C LEU A 181 -2.65 -16.49 5.35
N LEU A 182 -1.45 -16.62 5.92
CA LEU A 182 -1.15 -17.59 7.00
C LEU A 182 -1.71 -17.15 8.37
N GLY A 183 -2.40 -16.01 8.45
CA GLY A 183 -3.04 -15.54 9.67
C GLY A 183 -2.07 -14.91 10.69
N VAL A 184 -0.88 -14.48 10.25
CA VAL A 184 0.05 -13.75 11.13
C VAL A 184 -0.59 -12.42 11.52
N LYS A 185 -0.85 -12.25 12.82
CA LYS A 185 -1.53 -11.07 13.35
C LYS A 185 -0.57 -9.88 13.41
N PRO A 186 -0.96 -8.70 12.92
CA PRO A 186 -0.16 -7.50 13.07
C PRO A 186 -0.15 -7.05 14.53
N THR A 187 1.02 -6.65 15.03
CA THR A 187 1.18 -6.05 16.35
C THR A 187 1.21 -4.53 16.22
N TRP A 188 0.39 -3.83 16.99
CA TRP A 188 0.34 -2.37 17.02
C TRP A 188 0.28 -1.86 18.46
N LYS A 189 1.21 -0.95 18.82
CA LYS A 189 1.30 -0.35 20.17
C LYS A 189 1.24 -1.39 21.30
N GLY A 190 1.96 -2.50 21.14
CA GLY A 190 2.03 -3.59 22.12
C GLY A 190 0.83 -4.54 22.14
N LYS A 191 -0.15 -4.38 21.24
CA LYS A 191 -1.32 -5.27 21.14
C LYS A 191 -1.31 -6.06 19.84
N ASN A 192 -1.62 -7.34 19.90
CA ASN A 192 -1.92 -8.14 18.71
C ASN A 192 -3.33 -7.79 18.26
N LEU A 193 -3.46 -7.28 17.04
CA LEU A 193 -4.76 -6.91 16.49
C LEU A 193 -5.43 -8.14 15.88
N ALA A 194 -6.73 -8.28 16.11
CA ALA A 194 -7.55 -9.13 15.26
C ALA A 194 -7.55 -8.54 13.85
N VAL A 195 -7.52 -9.41 12.83
CA VAL A 195 -7.52 -8.99 11.42
C VAL A 195 -8.95 -8.78 10.93
N HIS A 196 -9.90 -9.49 11.53
CA HIS A 196 -11.35 -9.38 11.39
C HIS A 196 -12.02 -9.63 12.75
N ASP A 197 -13.22 -9.10 12.93
CA ASP A 197 -14.11 -9.44 14.07
C ASP A 197 -14.63 -10.88 13.97
#